data_AF-A0A3N6IEW6-F1
#
_entry.id   AF-A0A3N6IEW6-F1
#
_cell.length_a   1.000
_cell.length_b   1.000
_cell.length_c   1.000
_cell.angle_alpha   90.00
_cell.angle_beta   90.00
_cell.angle_gamma   90.00
#
_symmetry.space_group_name_H-M   'P 1'
#
loop_
_entity.id
_entity.type
_entity.pdbx_description
1 polymer ?
#
loop_
_entity_poly.entity_id
_entity_poly.type
_entity_poly.pdbx_seq_one_letter_code
_entity_poly.pdbx_strand_id
1 'polypeptide(L)'
;MDLQGIGALVACVGIPAALVVGRWQLRGALRTAEETARAGQVQADASYRAALDGVRAQGRNDHLQWRRGIQRDAYAAFLQSVLSYTDAARDKFTGSMFPLEETQNHIAALKSLETDMSQKAWVVRLEGPDGVTDATKTLQLSATLLVLTDQQYARRMSAMHETNARAHTHRREVTRIWELIPIAQGFWRTIGTSAMEESSENVLQELRNLFRTCDIPAGLLVTLCEPRDRVPEDITPFQDALNDFIRAASEALHLIAEPPAP
;
A
#
# COMPACT_ATOMS: atom_id res chain seq x y z
N MET A 1 16.96 110.59 25.49
CA MET A 1 16.07 109.64 24.78
C MET A 1 16.25 108.29 25.44
N ASP A 2 15.32 107.91 26.33
CA ASP A 2 15.36 106.65 27.08
C ASP A 2 14.62 105.55 26.33
N LEU A 3 15.38 104.61 25.75
CA LEU A 3 14.88 103.39 25.10
C LEU A 3 14.91 102.17 26.05
N GLN A 4 15.00 102.38 27.37
CA GLN A 4 15.03 101.30 28.37
C GLN A 4 13.63 100.87 28.88
N GLY A 5 12.58 101.67 28.67
CA GLY A 5 11.23 101.41 29.19
C GLY A 5 10.36 100.46 28.36
N ILE A 6 10.68 100.24 27.07
CA ILE A 6 9.85 99.41 26.17
C ILE A 6 10.18 97.92 26.31
N GLY A 7 11.39 97.56 26.78
CA GLY A 7 11.78 96.16 26.99
C GLY A 7 11.02 95.46 28.13
N ALA A 8 10.61 96.20 29.17
CA ALA A 8 9.95 95.61 30.34
C ALA A 8 8.47 95.20 30.10
N LEU A 9 7.75 95.93 29.23
CA LEU A 9 6.35 95.61 28.89
C LEU A 9 6.22 94.42 27.93
N VAL A 10 7.22 94.20 27.06
CA VAL A 10 7.27 93.03 26.18
C VAL A 10 7.52 91.74 26.96
N ALA A 11 8.28 91.81 28.07
CA ALA A 11 8.53 90.66 28.95
C ALA A 11 7.31 90.24 29.79
N CYS A 12 6.49 91.19 30.28
CA CYS A 12 5.33 90.89 31.13
C CYS A 12 4.14 90.27 30.38
N VAL A 13 4.01 90.50 29.06
CA VAL A 13 2.96 89.88 28.22
C VAL A 13 3.46 88.60 27.54
N GLY A 14 4.76 88.49 27.27
CA GLY A 14 5.36 87.31 26.65
C GLY A 14 5.31 86.05 27.50
N ILE A 15 5.51 86.16 28.82
CA ILE A 15 5.54 85.00 29.74
C ILE A 15 4.17 84.30 29.86
N PRO A 16 3.04 85.02 30.08
CA PRO A 16 1.72 84.40 30.11
C PRO A 16 1.31 83.78 28.76
N ALA A 17 1.62 84.47 27.64
CA ALA A 17 1.30 83.98 26.31
C ALA A 17 2.07 82.68 25.97
N ALA A 18 3.36 82.60 26.34
CA ALA A 18 4.18 81.40 26.14
C ALA A 18 3.67 80.20 26.96
N LEU A 19 3.17 80.42 28.19
CA LEU A 19 2.60 79.36 29.02
C LEU A 19 1.28 78.81 28.45
N VAL A 20 0.44 79.67 27.88
CA VAL A 20 -0.81 79.23 27.22
C VAL A 20 -0.49 78.42 25.98
N VAL A 21 0.41 78.90 25.11
CA VAL A 21 0.85 78.15 23.92
C VAL A 21 1.48 76.82 24.30
N GLY A 22 2.35 76.79 25.32
CA GLY A 22 2.96 75.57 25.85
C GLY A 22 1.94 74.55 26.38
N ARG A 23 0.87 75.01 27.06
CA ARG A 23 -0.19 74.13 27.57
C ARG A 23 -1.06 73.52 26.45
N TRP A 24 -1.30 74.27 25.37
CA TRP A 24 -1.99 73.74 24.19
C TRP A 24 -1.12 72.74 23.41
N GLN A 25 0.17 73.03 23.25
CA GLN A 25 1.13 72.09 22.65
C GLN A 25 1.25 70.80 23.46
N LEU A 26 1.28 70.87 24.81
CA LEU A 26 1.32 69.70 25.68
C LEU A 26 0.03 68.86 25.58
N ARG A 27 -1.15 69.50 25.53
CA ARG A 27 -2.42 68.78 25.33
C ARG A 27 -2.52 68.12 23.96
N GLY A 28 -2.02 68.77 22.92
CA GLY A 28 -1.89 68.18 21.58
C GLY A 28 -0.97 66.96 21.61
N ALA A 29 0.22 67.11 22.20
CA ALA A 29 1.21 66.04 22.33
C ALA A 29 0.67 64.83 23.12
N LEU A 30 -0.08 65.04 24.21
CA LEU A 30 -0.69 63.96 24.99
C LEU A 30 -1.76 63.19 24.18
N ARG A 31 -2.61 63.89 23.42
CA ARG A 31 -3.61 63.24 22.55
C ARG A 31 -2.96 62.44 21.42
N THR A 32 -1.96 63.02 20.76
CA THR A 32 -1.18 62.31 19.74
C THR A 32 -0.46 61.10 20.34
N ALA A 33 0.06 61.19 21.57
CA ALA A 33 0.69 60.07 22.26
C ALA A 33 -0.31 58.95 22.61
N GLU A 34 -1.51 59.28 23.09
CA GLU A 34 -2.57 58.31 23.37
C GLU A 34 -3.07 57.61 22.10
N GLU A 35 -3.28 58.35 21.01
CA GLU A 35 -3.68 57.80 19.71
C GLU A 35 -2.60 56.88 19.14
N THR A 36 -1.33 57.28 19.24
CA THR A 36 -0.18 56.46 18.81
C THR A 36 -0.07 55.21 19.67
N ALA A 37 -0.30 55.30 20.98
CA ALA A 37 -0.29 54.15 21.88
C ALA A 37 -1.40 53.15 21.54
N ARG A 38 -2.63 53.61 21.27
CA ARG A 38 -3.74 52.75 20.84
C ARG A 38 -3.48 52.12 19.46
N ALA A 39 -2.99 52.90 18.50
CA ALA A 39 -2.61 52.40 17.19
C ALA A 39 -1.51 51.33 17.31
N GLY A 40 -0.53 51.55 18.18
CA GLY A 40 0.53 50.58 18.48
C GLY A 40 0.02 49.29 19.11
N GLN A 41 -0.95 49.37 20.03
CA GLN A 41 -1.60 48.18 20.62
C GLN A 41 -2.37 47.38 19.56
N VAL A 42 -3.17 48.05 18.73
CA VAL A 42 -3.92 47.38 17.65
C VAL A 42 -2.96 46.73 16.65
N GLN A 43 -1.86 47.40 16.30
CA GLN A 43 -0.84 46.82 15.43
C GLN A 43 -0.16 45.61 16.07
N ALA A 44 0.19 45.69 17.36
CA ALA A 44 0.80 44.57 18.08
C ALA A 44 -0.15 43.36 18.16
N ASP A 45 -1.43 43.58 18.46
CA ASP A 45 -2.45 42.53 18.48
C ASP A 45 -2.66 41.89 17.11
N ALA A 46 -2.69 42.71 16.05
CA ALA A 46 -2.78 42.24 14.67
C ALA A 46 -1.55 41.40 14.27
N SER A 47 -0.34 41.87 14.60
CA SER A 47 0.90 41.12 14.36
C SER A 47 0.94 39.83 15.15
N TYR A 48 0.47 39.82 16.41
CA TYR A 48 0.41 38.62 17.22
C TYR A 48 -0.56 37.58 16.65
N ARG A 49 -1.75 38.00 16.22
CA ARG A 49 -2.72 37.10 15.56
C ARG A 49 -2.17 36.54 14.24
N ALA A 50 -1.58 37.40 13.40
CA ALA A 50 -0.95 36.97 12.16
C ALA A 50 0.18 35.96 12.42
N ALA A 51 0.99 36.17 13.46
CA ALA A 51 2.03 35.22 13.86
C ALA A 51 1.46 33.89 14.34
N LEU A 52 0.39 33.91 15.16
CA LEU A 52 -0.30 32.69 15.60
C LEU A 52 -0.91 31.91 14.44
N ASP A 53 -1.55 32.60 13.49
CA ASP A 53 -2.14 31.96 12.32
C ASP A 53 -1.05 31.39 11.39
N GLY A 54 0.08 32.10 11.25
CA GLY A 54 1.27 31.60 10.57
C GLY A 54 1.81 30.31 11.20
N VAL A 55 1.97 30.27 12.53
CA VAL A 55 2.43 29.06 13.25
C VAL A 55 1.44 27.91 13.10
N ARG A 56 0.13 28.17 13.15
CA ARG A 56 -0.91 27.14 12.94
C ARG A 56 -0.89 26.60 11.53
N ALA A 57 -0.78 27.46 10.52
CA ALA A 57 -0.67 27.07 9.13
C ALA A 57 0.60 26.23 8.89
N GLN A 58 1.72 26.65 9.46
CA GLN A 58 2.97 25.91 9.40
C GLN A 58 2.84 24.52 10.04
N GLY A 59 2.30 24.43 11.25
CA GLY A 59 2.13 23.14 11.93
C GLY A 59 1.21 22.17 11.17
N ARG A 60 0.16 22.69 10.50
CA ARG A 60 -0.69 21.88 9.61
C ARG A 60 0.09 21.38 8.39
N ASN A 61 0.86 22.25 7.75
CA ASN A 61 1.68 21.87 6.59
C ASN A 61 2.75 20.82 6.97
N ASP A 62 3.41 21.00 8.11
CA ASP A 62 4.42 20.05 8.62
C ASP A 62 3.79 18.68 8.91
N HIS A 63 2.62 18.66 9.55
CA HIS A 63 1.89 17.42 9.80
C HIS A 63 1.45 16.72 8.51
N LEU A 64 0.98 17.46 7.51
CA LEU A 64 0.62 16.90 6.20
C LEU A 64 1.84 16.35 5.46
N GLN A 65 2.98 17.05 5.50
CA GLN A 65 4.23 16.56 4.93
C GLN A 65 4.71 15.27 5.61
N TRP A 66 4.68 15.24 6.95
CA TRP A 66 5.03 14.06 7.73
C TRP A 66 4.15 12.86 7.39
N ARG A 67 2.83 13.06 7.33
CA ARG A 67 1.87 12.01 6.96
C ARG A 67 2.11 11.48 5.54
N ARG A 68 2.36 12.37 4.56
CA ARG A 68 2.71 11.96 3.19
C ARG A 68 4.01 11.15 3.14
N GLY A 69 5.00 11.50 3.97
CA GLY A 69 6.24 10.73 4.11
C GLY A 69 5.97 9.29 4.54
N ILE A 70 5.20 9.12 5.61
CA ILE A 70 4.81 7.79 6.12
C ILE A 70 4.04 6.99 5.07
N GLN A 71 3.03 7.61 4.43
CA GLN A 71 2.24 6.94 3.40
C GLN A 71 3.10 6.47 2.23
N ARG A 72 3.97 7.34 1.72
CA ARG A 72 4.87 6.99 0.61
C ARG A 72 5.78 5.82 0.98
N ASP A 73 6.36 5.84 2.17
CA ASP A 73 7.27 4.79 2.62
C ASP A 73 6.52 3.46 2.83
N ALA A 74 5.29 3.50 3.37
CA ALA A 74 4.42 2.33 3.49
C ALA A 74 4.02 1.74 2.14
N TYR A 75 3.62 2.58 1.17
CA TYR A 75 3.24 2.14 -0.17
C TYR A 75 4.42 1.52 -0.91
N ALA A 76 5.61 2.12 -0.83
CA ALA A 76 6.83 1.59 -1.42
C ALA A 76 7.22 0.24 -0.79
N ALA A 77 7.16 0.13 0.54
CA ALA A 77 7.47 -1.12 1.23
C ALA A 77 6.52 -2.25 0.83
N PHE A 78 5.21 -1.98 0.76
CA PHE A 78 4.22 -2.95 0.31
C PHE A 78 4.46 -3.38 -1.13
N LEU A 79 4.65 -2.42 -2.06
CA LEU A 79 4.93 -2.72 -3.46
C LEU A 79 6.16 -3.61 -3.61
N GLN A 80 7.24 -3.30 -2.89
CA GLN A 80 8.46 -4.10 -2.89
C GLN A 80 8.20 -5.53 -2.38
N SER A 81 7.39 -5.70 -1.33
CA SER A 81 7.07 -7.03 -0.80
C SER A 81 6.20 -7.87 -1.76
N VAL A 82 5.26 -7.24 -2.45
CA VAL A 82 4.45 -7.90 -3.49
C VAL A 82 5.35 -8.41 -4.60
N LEU A 83 6.22 -7.55 -5.14
CA LEU A 83 7.14 -7.93 -6.21
C LEU A 83 8.12 -9.01 -5.76
N SER A 84 8.69 -8.88 -4.56
CA SER A 84 9.60 -9.90 -4.01
C SER A 84 8.91 -11.26 -3.87
N TYR A 85 7.65 -11.28 -3.47
CA TYR A 85 6.86 -12.50 -3.34
C TYR A 85 6.57 -13.15 -4.70
N THR A 86 6.12 -12.36 -5.68
CA THR A 86 5.80 -12.88 -7.01
C THR A 86 7.04 -13.26 -7.82
N ASP A 87 8.11 -12.48 -7.73
CA ASP A 87 9.37 -12.76 -8.43
C ASP A 87 10.03 -14.01 -7.84
N ALA A 88 10.04 -14.18 -6.52
CA ALA A 88 10.54 -15.40 -5.90
C ALA A 88 9.74 -16.63 -6.35
N ALA A 89 8.41 -16.54 -6.44
CA ALA A 89 7.60 -17.65 -6.95
C ALA A 89 7.92 -17.95 -8.43
N ARG A 90 8.00 -16.90 -9.27
CA ARG A 90 8.33 -17.03 -10.68
C ARG A 90 9.70 -17.68 -10.86
N ASP A 91 10.75 -17.13 -10.24
CA ASP A 91 12.12 -17.63 -10.38
C ASP A 91 12.27 -19.06 -9.89
N LYS A 92 11.53 -19.46 -8.85
CA LYS A 92 11.58 -20.81 -8.29
C LYS A 92 10.71 -21.82 -9.02
N PHE A 93 9.71 -21.40 -9.78
CA PHE A 93 8.76 -22.33 -10.41
C PHE A 93 8.75 -22.28 -11.94
N THR A 94 9.30 -21.24 -12.57
CA THR A 94 9.49 -21.20 -14.02
C THR A 94 10.81 -21.83 -14.44
N GLY A 95 10.74 -22.77 -15.39
CA GLY A 95 11.90 -23.26 -16.14
C GLY A 95 12.69 -24.43 -15.55
N SER A 96 12.41 -24.84 -14.31
CA SER A 96 13.15 -25.94 -13.66
C SER A 96 12.21 -27.04 -13.16
N MET A 97 12.55 -28.29 -13.50
CA MET A 97 11.82 -29.48 -13.07
C MET A 97 12.50 -30.01 -11.81
N PHE A 98 11.87 -29.82 -10.65
CA PHE A 98 12.46 -30.19 -9.37
C PHE A 98 11.86 -31.50 -8.83
N PRO A 99 12.63 -32.25 -8.04
CA PRO A 99 12.08 -33.29 -7.16
C PRO A 99 10.99 -32.72 -6.24
N LEU A 100 10.11 -33.60 -5.77
CA LEU A 100 8.95 -33.22 -4.96
C LEU A 100 9.36 -32.50 -3.66
N GLU A 101 10.39 -33.01 -3.00
CA GLU A 101 10.93 -32.45 -1.75
C GLU A 101 11.44 -31.01 -1.94
N GLU A 102 12.15 -30.74 -3.03
CA GLU A 102 12.67 -29.40 -3.33
C GLU A 102 11.53 -28.43 -3.66
N THR A 103 10.51 -28.89 -4.38
CA THR A 103 9.30 -28.09 -4.62
C THR A 103 8.59 -27.73 -3.31
N GLN A 104 8.48 -28.69 -2.37
CA GLN A 104 7.91 -28.43 -1.04
C GLN A 104 8.73 -27.42 -0.24
N ASN A 105 10.06 -27.52 -0.28
CA ASN A 105 10.96 -26.58 0.38
C ASN A 105 10.83 -25.16 -0.19
N HIS A 106 10.72 -25.02 -1.51
CA HIS A 106 10.46 -23.72 -2.15
C HIS A 106 9.11 -23.12 -1.74
N ILE A 107 8.05 -23.94 -1.71
CA ILE A 107 6.73 -23.51 -1.22
C ILE A 107 6.79 -23.06 0.24
N ALA A 108 7.52 -23.79 1.10
CA ALA A 108 7.68 -23.42 2.49
C ALA A 108 8.42 -22.08 2.65
N ALA A 109 9.46 -21.83 1.83
CA ALA A 109 10.20 -20.58 1.84
C ALA A 109 9.35 -19.36 1.41
N LEU A 110 8.35 -19.56 0.55
CA LEU A 110 7.45 -18.47 0.13
C LEU A 110 6.54 -17.96 1.25
N LYS A 111 6.25 -18.78 2.28
CA LYS A 111 5.36 -18.38 3.38
C LYS A 111 5.84 -17.16 4.16
N SER A 112 7.16 -17.00 4.33
CA SER A 112 7.71 -15.82 4.99
C SER A 112 7.51 -14.56 4.16
N LEU A 113 7.62 -14.66 2.83
CA LEU A 113 7.39 -13.54 1.91
C LEU A 113 5.90 -13.17 1.84
N GLU A 114 5.01 -14.16 1.83
CA GLU A 114 3.56 -13.93 1.91
C GLU A 114 3.17 -13.21 3.22
N THR A 115 3.79 -13.61 4.33
CA THR A 115 3.58 -12.98 5.65
C THR A 115 4.09 -11.54 5.66
N ASP A 116 5.28 -11.28 5.12
CA ASP A 116 5.85 -9.93 4.98
C ASP A 116 4.95 -9.03 4.12
N MET A 117 4.51 -9.54 2.96
CA MET A 117 3.55 -8.83 2.09
C MET A 117 2.26 -8.50 2.84
N SER A 118 1.70 -9.47 3.58
CA SER A 118 0.46 -9.28 4.34
C SER A 118 0.61 -8.24 5.45
N GLN A 119 1.74 -8.26 6.16
CA GLN A 119 2.03 -7.28 7.21
C GLN A 119 2.14 -5.86 6.62
N LYS A 120 2.84 -5.70 5.50
CA LYS A 120 2.97 -4.39 4.84
C LYS A 120 1.65 -3.92 4.25
N ALA A 121 0.82 -4.83 3.73
CA ALA A 121 -0.54 -4.51 3.29
C ALA A 121 -1.38 -3.94 4.44
N TRP A 122 -1.25 -4.47 5.67
CA TRP A 122 -1.96 -3.93 6.83
C TRP A 122 -1.55 -2.49 7.16
N VAL A 123 -0.25 -2.16 7.08
CA VAL A 123 0.22 -0.79 7.29
C VAL A 123 -0.40 0.16 6.26
N VAL A 124 -0.43 -0.23 4.99
CA VAL A 124 -1.08 0.59 3.94
C VAL A 124 -2.57 0.80 4.21
N ARG A 125 -3.28 -0.23 4.69
CA ARG A 125 -4.71 -0.12 5.03
C ARG A 125 -5.00 0.78 6.23
N LEU A 126 -4.04 0.91 7.16
CA LEU A 126 -4.16 1.78 8.33
C LEU A 126 -3.87 3.24 7.96
N GLU A 127 -2.89 3.49 7.09
CA GLU A 127 -2.40 4.83 6.78
C GLU A 127 -3.03 5.45 5.52
N GLY A 128 -3.50 4.60 4.60
CA GLY A 128 -3.97 4.99 3.28
C GLY A 128 -5.44 5.37 3.22
N PRO A 129 -5.85 6.22 2.25
CA PRO A 129 -7.26 6.48 1.99
C PRO A 129 -7.95 5.24 1.41
N ASP A 130 -9.28 5.22 1.45
CA ASP A 130 -10.10 4.06 1.06
C ASP A 130 -9.75 3.51 -0.33
N GLY A 131 -9.53 4.38 -1.33
CA GLY A 131 -9.14 3.96 -2.67
C GLY A 131 -7.81 3.19 -2.73
N VAL A 132 -6.80 3.59 -1.93
CA VAL A 132 -5.52 2.87 -1.84
C VAL A 132 -5.69 1.57 -1.05
N THR A 133 -6.48 1.61 0.01
CA THR A 133 -6.82 0.44 0.84
C THR A 133 -7.49 -0.66 0.02
N ASP A 134 -8.43 -0.31 -0.86
CA ASP A 134 -9.10 -1.27 -1.71
C ASP A 134 -8.19 -1.79 -2.82
N ALA A 135 -7.41 -0.93 -3.48
CA ALA A 135 -6.41 -1.35 -4.45
C ALA A 135 -5.35 -2.28 -3.83
N THR A 136 -4.97 -2.06 -2.56
CA THR A 136 -4.08 -2.92 -1.78
C THR A 136 -4.66 -4.31 -1.56
N LYS A 137 -5.95 -4.41 -1.22
CA LYS A 137 -6.64 -5.71 -1.06
C LYS A 137 -6.66 -6.48 -2.37
N THR A 138 -7.03 -5.81 -3.47
CA THR A 138 -7.07 -6.41 -4.81
C THR A 138 -5.68 -6.89 -5.21
N LEU A 139 -4.65 -6.06 -5.09
CA LEU A 139 -3.28 -6.44 -5.43
C LEU A 139 -2.76 -7.62 -4.58
N GLN A 140 -3.00 -7.60 -3.26
CA GLN A 140 -2.61 -8.70 -2.39
C GLN A 140 -3.29 -10.02 -2.82
N LEU A 141 -4.60 -9.99 -3.07
CA LEU A 141 -5.37 -11.15 -3.50
C LEU A 141 -4.85 -11.69 -4.84
N SER A 142 -4.68 -10.81 -5.84
CA SER A 142 -4.19 -11.19 -7.16
C SER A 142 -2.76 -11.76 -7.11
N ALA A 143 -1.89 -11.21 -6.25
CA ALA A 143 -0.55 -11.74 -6.02
C ALA A 143 -0.58 -13.15 -5.40
N THR A 144 -1.38 -13.35 -4.34
CA THR A 144 -1.55 -14.68 -3.71
C THR A 144 -2.07 -15.71 -4.70
N LEU A 145 -3.05 -15.35 -5.53
CA LEU A 145 -3.60 -16.26 -6.54
C LEU A 145 -2.60 -16.59 -7.64
N LEU A 146 -1.85 -15.61 -8.13
CA LEU A 146 -0.78 -15.85 -9.11
C LEU A 146 0.24 -16.85 -8.55
N VAL A 147 0.74 -16.62 -7.35
CA VAL A 147 1.70 -17.53 -6.71
C VAL A 147 1.08 -18.91 -6.46
N LEU A 148 -0.20 -19.00 -6.06
CA LEU A 148 -0.89 -20.28 -5.91
C LEU A 148 -0.93 -21.05 -7.23
N THR A 149 -1.21 -20.38 -8.35
CA THR A 149 -1.19 -21.02 -9.68
C THR A 149 0.21 -21.53 -10.05
N ASP A 150 1.27 -20.77 -9.74
CA ASP A 150 2.65 -21.20 -9.96
C ASP A 150 3.02 -22.41 -9.08
N GLN A 151 2.59 -22.43 -7.82
CA GLN A 151 2.80 -23.55 -6.91
C GLN A 151 2.08 -24.82 -7.39
N GLN A 152 0.82 -24.70 -7.83
CA GLN A 152 0.06 -25.81 -8.40
C GLN A 152 0.73 -26.35 -9.67
N TYR A 153 1.21 -25.45 -10.53
CA TYR A 153 1.97 -25.83 -11.71
C TYR A 153 3.24 -26.59 -11.35
N ALA A 154 4.04 -26.08 -10.41
CA ALA A 154 5.28 -26.73 -9.95
C ALA A 154 5.03 -28.12 -9.34
N ARG A 155 4.02 -28.25 -8.46
CA ARG A 155 3.63 -29.54 -7.87
C ARG A 155 3.25 -30.56 -8.94
N ARG A 156 2.48 -30.13 -9.94
CA ARG A 156 2.07 -31.00 -11.05
C ARG A 156 3.27 -31.40 -11.90
N MET A 157 4.16 -30.47 -12.25
CA MET A 157 5.38 -30.78 -12.99
C MET A 157 6.27 -31.76 -12.24
N SER A 158 6.41 -31.59 -10.92
CA SER A 158 7.17 -32.52 -10.07
C SER A 158 6.53 -33.91 -10.04
N ALA A 159 5.21 -34.00 -9.87
CA ALA A 159 4.46 -35.27 -9.91
C ALA A 159 4.61 -35.98 -11.27
N MET A 160 4.60 -35.22 -12.38
CA MET A 160 4.85 -35.74 -13.71
C MET A 160 6.28 -36.28 -13.85
N HIS A 161 7.26 -35.56 -13.31
CA HIS A 161 8.65 -36.00 -13.30
C HIS A 161 8.83 -37.31 -12.54
N GLU A 162 8.31 -37.40 -11.33
CA GLU A 162 8.38 -38.60 -10.48
C GLU A 162 7.75 -39.82 -11.16
N THR A 163 6.58 -39.62 -11.78
CA THR A 163 5.88 -40.68 -12.54
C THR A 163 6.71 -41.13 -13.75
N ASN A 164 7.28 -40.17 -14.49
CA ASN A 164 8.11 -40.47 -15.67
C ASN A 164 9.45 -41.11 -15.31
N ALA A 165 10.02 -40.80 -14.14
CA ALA A 165 11.23 -41.45 -13.66
C ALA A 165 11.02 -42.97 -13.55
N ARG A 166 9.82 -43.43 -13.16
CA ARG A 166 9.50 -44.87 -13.09
C ARG A 166 9.41 -45.57 -14.44
N ALA A 167 9.36 -44.84 -15.56
CA ALA A 167 9.27 -45.44 -16.89
C ALA A 167 10.49 -46.30 -17.24
N HIS A 168 11.63 -46.11 -16.56
CA HIS A 168 12.82 -46.95 -16.77
C HIS A 168 12.62 -48.41 -16.33
N THR A 169 11.76 -48.67 -15.33
CA THR A 169 11.47 -50.02 -14.79
C THR A 169 10.04 -50.48 -15.08
N HIS A 170 9.09 -49.55 -15.16
CA HIS A 170 7.65 -49.83 -15.30
C HIS A 170 7.06 -49.13 -16.53
N ARG A 171 7.70 -49.31 -17.69
CA ARG A 171 7.34 -48.58 -18.91
C ARG A 171 5.87 -48.74 -19.31
N ARG A 172 5.32 -49.95 -19.21
CA ARG A 172 3.93 -50.24 -19.64
C ARG A 172 2.93 -49.61 -18.68
N GLU A 173 3.19 -49.72 -17.39
CA GLU A 173 2.36 -49.18 -16.32
C GLU A 173 2.34 -47.66 -16.37
N VAL A 174 3.49 -47.00 -16.58
CA VAL A 174 3.56 -45.54 -16.73
C VAL A 174 2.81 -45.05 -17.97
N THR A 175 2.92 -45.74 -19.11
CA THR A 175 2.10 -45.41 -20.29
C THR A 175 0.62 -45.50 -19.97
N ARG A 176 0.20 -46.58 -19.28
CA ARG A 176 -1.20 -46.78 -18.89
C ARG A 176 -1.68 -45.70 -17.91
N ILE A 177 -0.84 -45.27 -16.97
CA ILE A 177 -1.14 -44.14 -16.08
C ILE A 177 -1.47 -42.89 -16.90
N TRP A 178 -0.65 -42.55 -17.91
CA TRP A 178 -0.87 -41.37 -18.75
C TRP A 178 -2.11 -41.46 -19.64
N GLU A 179 -2.54 -42.66 -20.03
CA GLU A 179 -3.82 -42.88 -20.73
C GLU A 179 -5.02 -42.63 -19.82
N LEU A 180 -4.93 -43.02 -18.55
CA LEU A 180 -6.04 -42.95 -17.60
C LEU A 180 -6.20 -41.58 -16.94
N ILE A 181 -5.12 -40.79 -16.78
CA ILE A 181 -5.17 -39.46 -16.14
C ILE A 181 -6.19 -38.51 -16.81
N PRO A 182 -6.23 -38.34 -18.15
CA PRO A 182 -7.22 -37.48 -18.80
C PRO A 182 -8.66 -37.96 -18.59
N ILE A 183 -8.87 -39.28 -18.53
CA ILE A 183 -10.19 -39.87 -18.24
C ILE A 183 -10.60 -39.53 -16.81
N ALA A 184 -9.70 -39.72 -15.84
CA ALA A 184 -9.91 -39.38 -14.44
C ALA A 184 -10.18 -37.88 -14.21
N GLN A 185 -9.50 -37.00 -14.96
CA GLN A 185 -9.77 -35.56 -14.96
C GLN A 185 -11.21 -35.23 -15.41
N GLY A 186 -11.75 -36.00 -16.37
CA GLY A 186 -13.10 -35.78 -16.92
C GLY A 186 -14.22 -36.00 -15.90
N PHE A 187 -14.04 -36.90 -14.94
CA PHE A 187 -15.01 -37.19 -13.88
C PHE A 187 -14.54 -36.75 -12.49
N TRP A 188 -13.45 -35.98 -12.39
CA TRP A 188 -12.85 -35.60 -11.10
C TRP A 188 -13.86 -34.96 -10.13
N ARG A 189 -14.76 -34.12 -10.65
CA ARG A 189 -15.77 -33.40 -9.86
C ARG A 189 -16.90 -34.29 -9.34
N THR A 190 -17.07 -35.51 -9.87
CA THR A 190 -18.12 -36.44 -9.44
C THR A 190 -17.61 -37.46 -8.43
N ILE A 191 -16.30 -37.51 -8.14
CA ILE A 191 -15.69 -38.46 -7.20
C ILE A 191 -16.34 -38.33 -5.81
N GLY A 192 -16.85 -39.45 -5.29
CA GLY A 192 -17.51 -39.51 -3.98
C GLY A 192 -18.95 -38.99 -3.95
N THR A 193 -19.51 -38.63 -5.10
CA THR A 193 -20.92 -38.23 -5.24
C THR A 193 -21.75 -39.38 -5.82
N SER A 194 -23.08 -39.32 -5.67
CA SER A 194 -24.00 -40.30 -6.28
C SER A 194 -24.05 -40.22 -7.81
N ALA A 195 -23.45 -39.19 -8.42
CA ALA A 195 -23.36 -39.03 -9.88
C ALA A 195 -22.14 -39.76 -10.48
N MET A 196 -21.35 -40.46 -9.66
CA MET A 196 -20.19 -41.21 -10.11
C MET A 196 -20.60 -42.52 -10.78
N GLU A 197 -20.16 -42.74 -12.01
CA GLU A 197 -20.41 -43.98 -12.75
C GLU A 197 -19.48 -45.12 -12.26
N GLU A 198 -19.95 -46.36 -12.33
CA GLU A 198 -19.15 -47.56 -12.02
C GLU A 198 -17.89 -47.66 -12.91
N SER A 199 -17.98 -47.20 -14.15
CA SER A 199 -16.86 -47.05 -15.08
C SER A 199 -15.74 -46.15 -14.51
N SER A 200 -16.11 -45.09 -13.81
CA SER A 200 -15.20 -44.11 -13.21
C SER A 200 -14.52 -44.68 -11.96
N GLU A 201 -15.23 -45.49 -11.17
CA GLU A 201 -14.67 -46.18 -10.01
C GLU A 201 -13.60 -47.19 -10.42
N ASN A 202 -13.87 -47.95 -11.48
CA ASN A 202 -12.90 -48.89 -12.06
C ASN A 202 -11.61 -48.18 -12.53
N VAL A 203 -11.73 -47.02 -13.18
CA VAL A 203 -10.55 -46.23 -13.61
C VAL A 203 -9.72 -45.76 -12.41
N LEU A 204 -10.36 -45.25 -11.33
CA LEU A 204 -9.62 -44.84 -10.13
C LEU A 204 -8.95 -46.01 -9.44
N GLN A 205 -9.61 -47.16 -9.37
CA GLN A 205 -9.04 -48.36 -8.78
C GLN A 205 -7.86 -48.88 -9.60
N GLU A 206 -7.95 -48.85 -10.93
CA GLU A 206 -6.84 -49.19 -11.83
C GLU A 206 -5.65 -48.25 -11.61
N LEU A 207 -5.88 -46.93 -11.58
CA LEU A 207 -4.85 -45.94 -11.29
C LEU A 207 -4.17 -46.19 -9.94
N ARG A 208 -4.93 -46.46 -8.87
CA ARG A 208 -4.36 -46.78 -7.55
C ARG A 208 -3.47 -48.03 -7.59
N ASN A 209 -3.90 -49.07 -8.29
CA ASN A 209 -3.13 -50.29 -8.45
C ASN A 209 -1.83 -50.04 -9.23
N LEU A 210 -1.90 -49.25 -10.32
CA LEU A 210 -0.73 -48.89 -11.13
C LEU A 210 0.28 -48.06 -10.33
N PHE A 211 -0.19 -47.08 -9.55
CA PHE A 211 0.68 -46.28 -8.67
C PHE A 211 1.37 -47.16 -7.64
N ARG A 212 0.65 -48.10 -7.02
CA ARG A 212 1.22 -49.06 -6.07
C ARG A 212 2.27 -49.96 -6.72
N THR A 213 2.00 -50.47 -7.92
CA THR A 213 2.95 -51.32 -8.68
C THR A 213 4.22 -50.57 -9.05
N CYS A 214 4.12 -49.28 -9.36
CA CYS A 214 5.27 -48.44 -9.72
C CYS A 214 5.99 -47.81 -8.52
N ASP A 215 5.57 -48.12 -7.28
CA ASP A 215 6.05 -47.48 -6.06
C ASP A 215 5.98 -45.94 -6.14
N ILE A 216 4.83 -45.43 -6.62
CA ILE A 216 4.51 -44.02 -6.72
C ILE A 216 3.60 -43.64 -5.54
N PRO A 217 3.90 -42.58 -4.77
CA PRO A 217 3.06 -42.13 -3.68
C PRO A 217 1.63 -41.83 -4.14
N ALA A 218 0.63 -42.37 -3.42
CA ALA A 218 -0.77 -42.18 -3.75
C ALA A 218 -1.21 -40.71 -3.74
N GLY A 219 -0.52 -39.84 -3.00
CA GLY A 219 -0.77 -38.39 -2.99
C GLY A 219 -0.58 -37.72 -4.35
N LEU A 220 0.29 -38.25 -5.21
CA LEU A 220 0.52 -37.70 -6.55
C LEU A 220 -0.67 -37.95 -7.49
N LEU A 221 -1.48 -38.98 -7.23
CA LEU A 221 -2.68 -39.25 -8.02
C LEU A 221 -3.62 -38.05 -7.98
N VAL A 222 -3.80 -37.45 -6.79
CA VAL A 222 -4.61 -36.24 -6.61
C VAL A 222 -4.00 -35.09 -7.41
N THR A 223 -2.71 -34.83 -7.25
CA THR A 223 -2.02 -33.73 -7.95
C THR A 223 -2.07 -33.84 -9.48
N LEU A 224 -2.05 -35.06 -10.03
CA LEU A 224 -2.09 -35.30 -11.47
C LEU A 224 -3.51 -35.30 -12.05
N CYS A 225 -4.48 -35.81 -11.28
CA CYS A 225 -5.87 -35.97 -11.74
C CYS A 225 -6.75 -34.75 -11.42
N GLU A 226 -6.35 -33.89 -10.49
CA GLU A 226 -7.05 -32.63 -10.23
C GLU A 226 -6.98 -31.74 -11.49
N PRO A 227 -8.14 -31.37 -12.07
CA PRO A 227 -8.18 -30.42 -13.17
C PRO A 227 -7.69 -29.06 -12.68
N ARG A 228 -7.05 -28.31 -13.57
CA ARG A 228 -6.73 -26.91 -13.27
C ARG A 228 -8.05 -26.17 -13.11
N ASP A 229 -8.38 -25.80 -11.89
CA ASP A 229 -9.49 -24.88 -11.69
C ASP A 229 -9.16 -23.59 -12.41
N ARG A 230 -10.13 -23.11 -13.19
CA ARG A 230 -10.01 -21.80 -13.84
C ARG A 230 -9.99 -20.77 -12.73
N VAL A 231 -9.05 -19.83 -12.82
CA VAL A 231 -9.09 -18.62 -12.00
C VAL A 231 -10.50 -18.03 -12.15
N PRO A 232 -11.23 -17.78 -11.05
CA PRO A 232 -12.56 -17.19 -11.13
C PRO A 232 -12.57 -15.94 -12.03
N GLU A 233 -13.55 -15.83 -12.92
CA GLU A 233 -13.62 -14.76 -13.93
C GLU A 233 -13.72 -13.36 -13.31
N ASP A 234 -14.16 -13.27 -12.05
CA ASP A 234 -14.36 -12.02 -11.31
C ASP A 234 -13.08 -11.44 -10.69
N ILE A 235 -11.91 -12.06 -10.90
CA ILE A 235 -10.66 -11.65 -10.25
C ILE A 235 -9.85 -10.75 -11.18
N THR A 236 -9.50 -9.57 -10.70
CA THR A 236 -8.61 -8.63 -11.39
C THR A 236 -7.24 -9.29 -11.64
N PRO A 237 -6.75 -9.32 -12.89
CA PRO A 237 -5.41 -9.82 -13.19
C PRO A 237 -4.33 -9.09 -12.40
N PHE A 238 -3.25 -9.78 -12.04
CA PHE A 238 -2.18 -9.21 -11.21
C PHE A 238 -1.62 -7.90 -11.77
N GLN A 239 -1.37 -7.83 -13.08
CA GLN A 239 -0.81 -6.63 -13.70
C GLN A 239 -1.78 -5.43 -13.62
N ASP A 240 -3.08 -5.68 -13.78
CA ASP A 240 -4.11 -4.65 -13.69
C ASP A 240 -4.25 -4.16 -12.25
N ALA A 241 -4.28 -5.08 -11.29
CA ALA A 241 -4.29 -4.75 -9.86
C ALA A 241 -3.05 -3.95 -9.42
N LEU A 242 -1.88 -4.26 -10.00
CA LEU A 242 -0.63 -3.55 -9.75
C LEU A 242 -0.71 -2.11 -10.28
N ASN A 243 -1.18 -1.94 -11.51
CA ASN A 243 -1.35 -0.63 -12.12
C ASN A 243 -2.39 0.20 -11.36
N ASP A 244 -3.49 -0.42 -10.92
CA ASP A 244 -4.52 0.22 -10.12
C ASP A 244 -3.99 0.71 -8.78
N PHE A 245 -3.18 -0.10 -8.09
CA PHE A 245 -2.52 0.31 -6.87
C PHE A 245 -1.57 1.49 -7.08
N ILE A 246 -0.73 1.45 -8.12
CA ILE A 246 0.20 2.55 -8.44
C ILE A 246 -0.55 3.83 -8.73
N ARG A 247 -1.64 3.75 -9.51
CA ARG A 247 -2.51 4.90 -9.81
C ARG A 247 -3.14 5.47 -8.54
N ALA A 248 -3.79 4.64 -7.72
CA ALA A 248 -4.43 5.08 -6.48
C ALA A 248 -3.42 5.69 -5.50
N ALA A 249 -2.23 5.10 -5.37
CA ALA A 249 -1.16 5.61 -4.52
C ALA A 249 -0.65 6.96 -5.01
N SER A 250 -0.46 7.12 -6.32
CA SER A 250 -0.04 8.37 -6.95
C SER A 250 -1.07 9.48 -6.71
N GLU A 251 -2.34 9.20 -7.01
CA GLU A 251 -3.45 10.14 -6.78
C GLU A 251 -3.56 10.55 -5.31
N ALA A 252 -3.46 9.60 -4.37
CA ALA A 252 -3.50 9.89 -2.95
C ALA A 252 -2.36 10.80 -2.48
N LEU A 253 -1.14 10.61 -3.01
CA LEU A 253 0.01 11.44 -2.67
C LEU A 253 -0.09 12.85 -3.30
N HIS A 254 -0.75 12.97 -4.45
CA HIS A 254 -0.93 14.24 -5.17
C HIS A 254 -2.13 15.06 -4.68
N LEU A 255 -3.26 14.43 -4.32
CA LEU A 255 -4.47 15.13 -3.84
C LEU A 255 -4.26 15.86 -2.51
N ILE A 256 -3.32 15.38 -1.67
CA ILE A 256 -2.97 16.05 -0.40
C ILE A 256 -2.11 17.31 -0.66
N ALA A 257 -1.65 17.55 -1.90
CA ALA A 257 -0.78 18.68 -2.23
C ALA A 257 -1.54 19.98 -2.57
N GLU A 258 -2.86 19.97 -2.76
CA GLU A 258 -3.61 21.21 -2.95
C GLU A 258 -3.76 21.95 -1.61
N PRO A 259 -3.20 23.17 -1.48
CA PRO A 259 -3.46 24.00 -0.31
C PRO A 259 -4.94 24.42 -0.34
N PRO A 260 -5.60 24.60 0.83
CA PRO A 260 -6.90 25.25 0.85
C PRO A 260 -6.76 26.63 0.19
N ALA A 261 -7.64 26.90 -0.79
CA ALA A 261 -7.74 28.22 -1.40
C ALA A 261 -7.90 29.29 -0.30
N PRO A 262 -7.26 30.47 -0.45
CA PRO A 262 -7.25 31.53 0.56
C PRO A 262 -8.65 32.04 0.91
#